data_AF-A0A0F9VH62-F1
#
_entry.id   AF-A0A0F9VH62-F1
#
_cell.length_a   1.000
_cell.length_b   1.000
_cell.length_c   1.000
_cell.angle_alpha   90.00
_cell.angle_beta   90.00
_cell.angle_gamma   90.00
#
_symmetry.space_group_name_H-M   'P 1'
#
loop_
_entity.id
_entity.type
_entity.pdbx_description
1 polymer ?
#
loop_
_entity_poly.entity_id
_entity_poly.type
_entity_poly.pdbx_seq_one_letter_code
_entity_poly.pdbx_strand_id
1 'polypeptide(L)'
;MKDALRKLCRPVLAFFEKGEPAASYRPSHRTILLAAATLFLILFGVSLFFALAAGQLGAVVPVVVFFVVSVVSLIVATLGSDTAVARIWGLK
;
A
#
# COMPACT_ATOMS: atom_id res chain seq x y z
N MET A 1 15.65 8.38 -9.79
CA MET A 1 14.26 8.07 -10.24
C MET A 1 13.29 7.83 -9.08
N LYS A 2 13.72 7.28 -7.93
CA LYS A 2 12.89 7.13 -6.72
C LYS A 2 12.34 8.49 -6.22
N ASP A 3 13.13 9.55 -6.35
CA ASP A 3 12.73 10.91 -5.95
C ASP A 3 11.55 11.48 -6.74
N ALA A 4 11.41 11.11 -8.03
CA ALA A 4 10.28 11.54 -8.85
C ALA A 4 8.97 10.85 -8.42
N LEU A 5 9.00 9.53 -8.20
CA LEU A 5 7.84 8.81 -7.63
C LEU A 5 7.52 9.28 -6.21
N ARG A 6 8.54 9.62 -5.40
CA ARG A 6 8.35 10.15 -4.05
C ARG A 6 7.68 11.51 -4.08
N LYS A 7 8.00 12.34 -5.07
CA LYS A 7 7.38 13.65 -5.29
C LYS A 7 5.94 13.54 -5.81
N LEU A 8 5.62 12.52 -6.61
CA LEU A 8 4.25 12.25 -7.06
C LEU A 8 3.38 11.71 -5.92
N CYS A 9 3.94 10.80 -5.11
CA CYS A 9 3.23 10.17 -3.99
C CYS A 9 3.34 10.97 -2.68
N ARG A 10 3.90 12.19 -2.73
CA ARG A 10 4.10 13.06 -1.57
C ARG A 10 2.86 13.29 -0.69
N PRO A 11 1.63 13.46 -1.20
CA PRO A 11 0.48 13.65 -0.30
C PRO A 11 0.20 12.40 0.55
N VAL A 12 0.38 11.21 -0.02
CA VAL A 12 0.22 9.94 0.71
C VAL A 12 1.37 9.75 1.69
N LEU A 13 2.61 9.91 1.23
CA LEU A 13 3.78 9.79 2.09
C LEU A 13 3.78 10.82 3.22
N ALA A 14 3.48 12.08 2.94
CA ALA A 14 3.46 13.14 3.94
C ALA A 14 2.42 12.87 5.02
N PHE A 15 1.28 12.25 4.69
CA PHE A 15 0.29 11.85 5.70
C PHE A 15 0.88 10.82 6.67
N PHE A 16 1.55 9.78 6.14
CA PHE A 16 2.15 8.73 6.97
C PHE A 16 3.46 9.15 7.65
N GLU A 17 4.26 10.02 7.05
CA GLU A 17 5.54 10.49 7.58
C GLU A 17 5.39 11.63 8.62
N LYS A 18 4.22 12.27 8.75
CA LYS A 18 4.03 13.45 9.61
C LYS A 18 4.00 13.13 11.11
N GLY A 19 5.12 13.09 11.81
CA GLY A 19 5.11 12.88 13.26
C GLY A 19 6.50 12.57 13.83
N GLU A 20 6.54 12.22 15.12
CA GLU A 20 7.77 11.76 15.76
C GLU A 20 8.24 10.41 15.17
N PRO A 21 9.57 10.16 15.12
CA PRO A 21 10.12 8.90 14.64
C PRO A 21 9.67 7.75 15.56
N ALA A 22 9.15 6.68 14.95
CA ALA A 22 8.62 5.54 15.69
C ALA A 22 9.72 4.85 16.51
N ALA A 23 9.53 4.78 17.83
CA ALA A 23 10.55 4.29 18.77
C ALA A 23 10.80 2.78 18.66
N SER A 24 9.88 2.03 18.04
CA SER A 24 9.91 0.56 17.94
C SER A 24 9.84 0.04 16.49
N TYR A 25 10.47 0.73 15.54
CA TYR A 25 10.55 0.22 14.18
C TYR A 25 11.44 -1.03 14.08
N ARG A 26 10.99 -2.03 13.31
CA ARG A 26 11.80 -3.18 12.88
C ARG A 26 11.74 -3.33 11.36
N PRO A 27 12.85 -3.68 10.69
CA PRO A 27 12.88 -3.90 9.24
C PRO A 27 11.88 -4.96 8.74
N SER A 28 11.51 -5.92 9.59
CA SER A 28 10.51 -6.94 9.28
C SER A 28 9.13 -6.36 8.94
N HIS A 29 8.75 -5.22 9.52
CA HIS A 29 7.48 -4.55 9.24
C HIS A 29 7.36 -4.12 7.78
N ARG A 30 8.50 -3.75 7.16
CA ARG A 30 8.56 -3.37 5.75
C ARG A 30 8.37 -4.58 4.85
N THR A 31 9.01 -5.71 5.19
CA THR A 31 8.88 -6.96 4.43
C THR A 31 7.45 -7.50 4.49
N ILE A 32 6.81 -7.46 5.68
CA ILE A 32 5.42 -7.89 5.84
C ILE A 32 4.48 -6.95 5.08
N LEU A 33 4.72 -5.63 5.11
CA LEU A 33 3.91 -4.68 4.35
C LEU A 33 4.03 -4.94 2.83
N LEU A 34 5.23 -5.25 2.34
CA LEU A 34 5.44 -5.61 0.94
C LEU A 34 4.74 -6.93 0.58
N ALA A 35 4.84 -7.95 1.45
CA ALA A 35 4.11 -9.20 1.28
C ALA A 35 2.59 -8.99 1.24
N ALA A 36 2.03 -8.19 2.15
CA ALA A 36 0.62 -7.84 2.16
C ALA A 36 0.21 -7.09 0.88
N ALA A 37 1.03 -6.15 0.41
CA ALA A 37 0.76 -5.41 -0.81
C ALA A 37 0.72 -6.34 -2.04
N THR A 38 1.61 -7.32 -2.11
CA THR A 38 1.60 -8.37 -3.14
C THR A 38 0.35 -9.26 -3.05
N LEU A 39 -0.05 -9.66 -1.85
CA LEU A 39 -1.29 -10.45 -1.66
C LEU A 39 -2.52 -9.68 -2.15
N PHE A 40 -2.64 -8.40 -1.80
CA PHE A 40 -3.72 -7.55 -2.30
C PHE A 40 -3.65 -7.34 -3.82
N LEU A 41 -2.46 -7.31 -4.41
CA LEU A 41 -2.29 -7.23 -5.86
C LEU A 41 -2.81 -8.49 -6.57
N ILE A 42 -2.53 -9.67 -5.98
CA ILE A 42 -3.06 -10.94 -6.48
C ILE A 42 -4.59 -10.94 -6.38
N LEU A 43 -5.15 -10.54 -5.23
CA LEU A 43 -6.59 -10.43 -5.05
C LEU A 43 -7.23 -9.45 -6.05
N PHE A 44 -6.57 -8.32 -6.31
CA PHE A 44 -6.99 -7.38 -7.35
C PHE A 44 -7.02 -8.06 -8.73
N GLY A 45 -5.96 -8.75 -9.13
CA GLY A 45 -5.89 -9.43 -10.43
C GLY A 45 -6.96 -10.50 -10.60
N VAL A 46 -7.16 -11.34 -9.56
CA VAL A 46 -8.21 -12.38 -9.55
C VAL A 46 -9.59 -11.75 -9.60
N SER A 47 -9.84 -10.71 -8.79
CA SER A 47 -11.12 -10.01 -8.78
C SER A 47 -11.42 -9.34 -10.11
N LEU A 48 -10.41 -8.74 -10.75
CA LEU A 48 -10.55 -8.11 -12.06
C LEU A 48 -10.83 -9.15 -13.15
N PHE A 49 -10.13 -10.28 -13.11
CA PHE A 49 -10.38 -11.39 -14.04
C PHE A 49 -11.82 -11.88 -13.95
N PHE A 50 -12.33 -12.14 -12.74
CA PHE A 50 -13.72 -12.55 -12.54
C PHE A 50 -14.72 -11.45 -12.89
N ALA A 51 -14.40 -10.17 -12.63
CA ALA A 51 -15.26 -9.05 -13.00
C ALA A 51 -15.45 -8.97 -14.52
N LEU A 52 -14.36 -9.12 -15.28
CA LEU A 52 -14.39 -9.12 -16.75
C LEU A 52 -15.08 -10.38 -17.30
N ALA A 53 -14.78 -11.55 -16.74
CA ALA A 53 -15.36 -12.82 -17.19
C ALA A 53 -16.87 -12.91 -16.91
N ALA A 54 -17.34 -12.39 -15.77
CA ALA A 54 -18.74 -12.41 -15.39
C ALA A 54 -19.56 -11.24 -16.00
N GLY A 55 -18.89 -10.19 -16.51
CA GLY A 55 -19.56 -8.97 -16.98
C GLY A 55 -20.33 -8.23 -15.89
N GLN A 56 -20.02 -8.51 -14.61
CA GLN A 56 -20.77 -8.01 -13.46
C GLN A 56 -20.10 -6.76 -12.88
N LEU A 57 -20.82 -5.63 -12.91
CA LEU A 57 -20.37 -4.38 -12.28
C LEU A 57 -20.29 -4.50 -10.74
N GLY A 58 -20.95 -5.48 -10.14
CA GLY A 58 -20.88 -5.75 -8.69
C GLY A 58 -19.46 -6.09 -8.20
N ALA A 59 -18.61 -6.63 -9.06
CA ALA A 59 -17.22 -6.93 -8.73
C ALA A 59 -16.29 -5.70 -8.79
N VAL A 60 -16.77 -4.53 -9.24
CA VAL A 60 -15.95 -3.32 -9.35
C VAL A 60 -15.53 -2.79 -7.99
N VAL A 61 -16.40 -2.89 -6.97
CA VAL A 61 -16.09 -2.41 -5.61
C VAL A 61 -14.88 -3.12 -5.01
N PRO A 62 -14.84 -4.47 -4.90
CA PRO A 62 -13.67 -5.16 -4.35
C PRO A 62 -12.42 -4.96 -5.22
N VAL A 63 -12.56 -4.88 -6.55
CA VAL A 63 -11.44 -4.57 -7.46
C VAL A 63 -10.80 -3.23 -7.10
N VAL A 64 -11.60 -2.17 -6.98
CA VAL A 64 -11.10 -0.82 -6.66
C VAL A 64 -10.46 -0.79 -5.27
N VAL A 65 -11.08 -1.42 -4.27
CA VAL A 65 -10.54 -1.43 -2.90
C VAL A 65 -9.20 -2.17 -2.85
N PHE A 66 -9.11 -3.37 -3.40
CA PHE A 66 -7.85 -4.13 -3.42
C PHE A 66 -6.75 -3.40 -4.20
N PHE A 67 -7.12 -2.75 -5.31
CA PHE A 67 -6.20 -1.92 -6.07
C PHE A 67 -5.64 -0.77 -5.21
N VAL A 68 -6.50 0.04 -4.60
CA VAL A 68 -6.09 1.20 -3.81
C VAL A 68 -5.23 0.77 -2.62
N VAL A 69 -5.64 -0.28 -1.89
CA VAL A 69 -4.87 -0.78 -0.74
C VAL A 69 -3.52 -1.33 -1.16
N SER A 70 -3.45 -2.10 -2.26
CA SER A 70 -2.19 -2.63 -2.78
C SER A 70 -1.24 -1.52 -3.22
N VAL A 71 -1.75 -0.53 -3.96
CA VAL A 71 -0.97 0.61 -4.45
C VAL A 71 -0.43 1.45 -3.29
N VAL A 72 -1.27 1.81 -2.32
CA VAL A 72 -0.83 2.58 -1.14
C VAL A 72 0.21 1.80 -0.33
N SER A 73 -0.02 0.50 -0.10
CA SER A 73 0.91 -0.35 0.65
C SER A 73 2.25 -0.53 -0.09
N LEU A 74 2.23 -0.70 -1.41
CA LEU A 74 3.44 -0.76 -2.25
C LEU A 74 4.21 0.56 -2.20
N ILE A 75 3.53 1.69 -2.33
CA ILE A 75 4.15 3.01 -2.26
C ILE A 75 4.84 3.20 -0.91
N VAL A 76 4.16 2.91 0.20
CA VAL A 76 4.76 3.08 1.53
C VAL A 76 5.85 2.05 1.80
N ALA A 77 5.69 0.80 1.39
CA ALA A 77 6.72 -0.23 1.55
C ALA A 77 7.98 0.05 0.71
N THR A 78 7.85 0.61 -0.49
CA THR A 78 9.01 0.82 -1.39
C THR A 78 9.65 2.19 -1.23
N LEU A 79 8.85 3.24 -1.07
CA LEU A 79 9.29 4.64 -1.04
C LEU A 79 9.13 5.33 0.31
N GLY A 80 8.30 4.80 1.20
CA GLY A 80 8.08 5.37 2.53
C GLY A 80 9.30 5.26 3.44
N SER A 81 9.41 6.20 4.37
CA SER A 81 10.36 6.09 5.47
C SER A 81 9.96 4.99 6.47
N ASP A 82 10.91 4.61 7.33
CA ASP A 82 10.67 3.68 8.42
C ASP A 82 9.51 4.14 9.33
N THR A 83 9.37 5.45 9.55
CA THR A 83 8.24 6.07 10.29
C THR A 83 6.92 5.82 9.58
N ALA A 84 6.86 5.96 8.24
CA ALA A 84 5.63 5.72 7.49
C ALA A 84 5.18 4.26 7.58
N VAL A 85 6.13 3.32 7.48
CA VAL A 85 5.86 1.89 7.64
C VAL A 85 5.37 1.59 9.06
N ALA A 86 6.06 2.11 10.08
CA ALA A 86 5.68 1.91 11.47
C ALA A 86 4.26 2.40 11.77
N ARG A 87 3.86 3.52 11.17
CA ARG A 87 2.53 4.10 11.34
C ARG A 87 1.41 3.30 10.71
N ILE A 88 1.66 2.65 9.57
CA ILE A 88 0.71 1.70 9.00
C ILE A 88 0.42 0.56 10.00
N TRP A 89 1.44 0.16 10.76
CA TRP A 89 1.30 -0.83 11.82
C TRP A 89 0.78 -0.26 13.15
N GLY A 90 0.42 1.03 13.20
CA GLY A 90 -0.11 1.67 14.41
C GLY A 90 0.93 1.89 15.51
N LEU A 91 2.22 1.76 15.19
CA LEU A 91 3.30 2.05 16.12
C LEU A 91 3.42 3.58 16.28
N LYS A 92 3.51 4.03 17.53
CA LYS A 92 3.77 5.44 17.89
C LYS A 92 5.25 5.70 18.01
#